data_AF-A0A7J2HPN4-F1
#
_entry.id   AF-A0A7J2HPN4-F1
#
_cell.length_a   1.000
_cell.length_b   1.000
_cell.length_c   1.000
_cell.angle_alpha   90.00
_cell.angle_beta   90.00
_cell.angle_gamma   90.00
#
_symmetry.space_group_name_H-M   'P 1'
#
loop_
_entity.id
_entity.type
_entity.pdbx_description
1 polymer ?
#
loop_
_entity_poly.entity_id
_entity_poly.type
_entity_poly.pdbx_seq_one_letter_code
_entity_poly.pdbx_strand_id
1 'polypeptide(L)'
;MKTKAIIPVAGLGTRMLPATKEQPKEMLPVFDKGAGKVLVKPFVQRVFEELFRAGFRDFFFIVGRGKRSIENHFSVDEGFVEYLRLRNKMDLAEELKEFYSMVSASRITWINQHKPLGFGHAVLQAESVIGLGDVILVHAGDTLLLNKHGREYPLIQALLEVYEKLKPDALLVVKKVPNPRIYGVVLLEEKVGCNIYRVKEIVEKPEKPISNIASMAIYVFNEIIFEMLKRTPQSKKGEIELTDAIQLLIEEIGTVLAYLVSDEYMRIDIGTPRNYWEALKATYSIALG
;
A
#
# COMPACT_ATOMS: atom_id res chain seq x y z
N MET A 1 -6.77 -3.25 20.10
CA MET A 1 -7.25 -3.40 18.71
C MET A 1 -6.20 -4.17 17.93
N LYS A 2 -6.55 -5.23 17.20
CA LYS A 2 -5.57 -5.92 16.35
C LYS A 2 -5.57 -5.24 14.98
N THR A 3 -4.39 -4.80 14.53
CA THR A 3 -4.22 -4.16 13.22
C THR A 3 -3.76 -5.20 12.21
N LYS A 4 -4.43 -5.25 11.06
CA LYS A 4 -4.15 -6.19 9.96
C LYS A 4 -3.83 -5.40 8.71
N ALA A 5 -2.69 -5.69 8.07
CA ALA A 5 -2.28 -5.06 6.82
C ALA A 5 -2.62 -5.97 5.64
N ILE A 6 -3.57 -5.56 4.80
CA ILE A 6 -3.84 -6.17 3.50
C ILE A 6 -2.98 -5.44 2.46
N ILE A 7 -2.13 -6.18 1.76
CA ILE A 7 -1.23 -5.64 0.74
C ILE A 7 -1.56 -6.31 -0.60
N PRO A 8 -2.43 -5.71 -1.43
CA PRO A 8 -2.70 -6.22 -2.75
C PRO A 8 -1.48 -6.07 -3.65
N VAL A 9 -0.93 -7.22 -4.05
CA VAL A 9 0.18 -7.35 -4.98
C VAL A 9 -0.21 -8.25 -6.14
N ALA A 10 -1.49 -8.38 -6.49
CA ALA A 10 -1.96 -9.34 -7.49
C ALA A 10 -1.98 -8.82 -8.94
N GLY A 11 -1.72 -7.53 -9.14
CA GLY A 11 -1.83 -6.90 -10.47
C GLY A 11 -0.84 -7.47 -11.50
N LEU A 12 -1.28 -7.58 -12.76
CA LEU A 12 -0.49 -8.15 -13.87
C LEU A 12 0.70 -7.28 -14.31
N GLY A 13 0.79 -6.03 -13.85
CA GLY A 13 1.92 -5.15 -14.20
C GLY A 13 1.96 -4.71 -15.66
N THR A 14 0.88 -4.85 -16.44
CA THR A 14 0.86 -4.65 -17.90
C THR A 14 1.44 -3.32 -18.39
N ARG A 15 1.30 -2.23 -17.61
CA ARG A 15 1.89 -0.91 -17.90
C ARG A 15 3.41 -0.87 -17.87
N MET A 16 4.04 -1.91 -17.32
CA MET A 16 5.48 -2.08 -17.16
C MET A 16 6.01 -3.25 -18.02
N LEU A 17 5.24 -3.73 -18.99
CA LEU A 17 5.74 -4.72 -19.95
C LEU A 17 6.80 -4.09 -20.87
N PRO A 18 7.81 -4.86 -21.31
CA PRO A 18 7.99 -6.31 -21.10
C PRO A 18 8.68 -6.68 -19.78
N ALA A 19 9.18 -5.71 -19.00
CA ALA A 19 9.97 -5.96 -17.79
C ALA A 19 9.22 -6.82 -16.75
N THR A 20 7.90 -6.68 -16.69
CA THR A 20 7.06 -7.37 -15.71
C THR A 20 6.43 -8.68 -16.19
N LYS A 21 6.88 -9.22 -17.33
CA LYS A 21 6.37 -10.48 -17.87
C LYS A 21 6.54 -11.64 -16.89
N GLU A 22 7.71 -11.75 -16.26
CA GLU A 22 8.05 -12.81 -15.29
C GLU A 22 8.38 -12.27 -13.89
N GLN A 23 8.72 -10.98 -13.78
CA GLN A 23 9.02 -10.33 -12.51
C GLN A 23 7.85 -9.43 -12.10
N PRO A 24 7.21 -9.63 -10.95
CA PRO A 24 6.16 -8.73 -10.46
C PRO A 24 6.67 -7.29 -10.37
N LYS A 25 5.84 -6.30 -10.72
CA LYS A 25 6.23 -4.89 -10.60
C LYS A 25 6.66 -4.55 -9.17
N GLU A 26 6.03 -5.15 -8.16
CA GLU A 26 6.31 -4.91 -6.76
C GLU A 26 7.72 -5.43 -6.33
N MET A 27 8.33 -6.28 -7.16
CA MET A 27 9.72 -6.73 -7.03
C MET A 27 10.72 -5.82 -7.75
N LEU A 28 10.30 -4.74 -8.40
CA LEU A 28 11.22 -3.79 -9.01
C LEU A 28 12.04 -3.08 -7.92
N PRO A 29 13.37 -2.99 -8.09
CA PRO A 29 14.24 -2.41 -7.08
C PRO A 29 14.10 -0.89 -7.02
N VAL A 30 14.04 -0.34 -5.82
CA VAL A 30 14.20 1.10 -5.57
C VAL A 30 15.38 1.35 -4.66
N PHE A 31 15.96 2.54 -4.72
CA PHE A 31 17.08 2.89 -3.84
C PHE A 31 16.60 3.00 -2.39
N ASP A 32 17.50 2.63 -1.49
CA ASP A 32 17.34 2.81 -0.05
C ASP A 32 18.72 3.00 0.59
N LYS A 33 18.72 3.29 1.89
CA LYS A 33 19.91 3.44 2.71
C LYS A 33 19.95 2.34 3.77
N GLY A 34 20.97 1.49 3.72
CA GLY A 34 21.19 0.40 4.66
C GLY A 34 22.68 0.16 4.87
N ALA A 35 23.07 -0.28 6.07
CA ALA A 35 24.47 -0.45 6.47
C ALA A 35 25.42 0.71 6.07
N GLY A 36 24.96 1.96 6.20
CA GLY A 36 25.74 3.16 5.89
C GLY A 36 25.98 3.45 4.40
N LYS A 37 25.39 2.68 3.48
CA LYS A 37 25.56 2.82 2.03
C LYS A 37 24.24 2.88 1.29
N VAL A 38 24.30 3.37 0.06
CA VAL A 38 23.19 3.28 -0.89
C VAL A 38 23.11 1.85 -1.39
N LEU A 39 21.91 1.28 -1.32
CA LEU A 39 21.59 -0.04 -1.85
C LEU A 39 20.25 0.00 -2.58
N VAL A 40 19.80 -1.14 -3.08
CA VAL A 40 18.45 -1.29 -3.64
C VAL A 40 17.70 -2.41 -2.93
N LYS A 41 16.39 -2.23 -2.76
CA LYS A 41 15.46 -3.24 -2.23
C LYS A 41 14.25 -3.37 -3.14
N PRO A 42 13.63 -4.55 -3.22
CA PRO A 42 12.30 -4.68 -3.82
C PRO A 42 11.31 -3.69 -3.19
N PHE A 43 10.47 -3.07 -4.01
CA PHE A 43 9.52 -2.07 -3.52
C PHE A 43 8.58 -2.64 -2.44
N VAL A 44 8.11 -3.87 -2.62
CA VAL A 44 7.25 -4.57 -1.65
C VAL A 44 7.93 -4.80 -0.30
N GLN A 45 9.26 -5.02 -0.29
CA GLN A 45 10.02 -5.11 0.96
C GLN A 45 9.96 -3.78 1.69
N ARG A 46 10.15 -2.65 0.99
CA ARG A 46 10.04 -1.33 1.61
C ARG A 46 8.64 -1.06 2.20
N VAL A 47 7.57 -1.42 1.47
CA VAL A 47 6.19 -1.34 2.01
C VAL A 47 6.06 -2.15 3.29
N PHE A 48 6.52 -3.41 3.28
CA PHE A 48 6.49 -4.26 4.46
C PHE A 48 7.28 -3.67 5.64
N GLU A 49 8.51 -3.21 5.41
CA GLU A 49 9.35 -2.64 6.47
C GLU A 49 8.72 -1.38 7.10
N GLU A 50 8.14 -0.49 6.29
CA GLU A 50 7.45 0.71 6.81
C GLU A 50 6.22 0.36 7.64
N LEU A 51 5.42 -0.60 7.20
CA LEU A 51 4.27 -1.09 7.97
C LEU A 51 4.71 -1.84 9.24
N PHE A 52 5.79 -2.62 9.19
CA PHE A 52 6.36 -3.26 10.37
C PHE A 52 6.83 -2.23 11.41
N ARG A 53 7.50 -1.15 10.95
CA ARG A 53 7.92 -0.02 11.80
C ARG A 53 6.73 0.76 12.37
N ALA A 54 5.61 0.82 11.62
CA ALA A 54 4.36 1.41 12.12
C ALA A 54 3.65 0.54 13.19
N GLY A 55 4.12 -0.68 13.43
CA GLY A 55 3.61 -1.57 14.48
C GLY A 55 2.81 -2.77 13.98
N PHE A 56 2.65 -2.94 12.67
CA PHE A 56 1.93 -4.10 12.12
C PHE A 56 2.72 -5.40 12.30
N ARG A 57 2.01 -6.48 12.64
CA ARG A 57 2.57 -7.83 12.77
C ARG A 57 1.77 -8.88 12.00
N ASP A 58 0.54 -8.57 11.57
CA ASP A 58 -0.30 -9.43 10.75
C ASP A 58 -0.40 -8.86 9.33
N PHE A 59 0.17 -9.60 8.37
CA PHE A 59 0.25 -9.21 6.97
C PHE A 59 -0.48 -10.20 6.08
N PHE A 60 -1.32 -9.70 5.19
CA PHE A 60 -2.12 -10.46 4.24
C PHE A 60 -1.77 -9.99 2.83
N PHE A 61 -0.87 -10.71 2.18
CA PHE A 61 -0.49 -10.42 0.80
C PHE A 61 -1.50 -11.08 -0.13
N ILE A 62 -2.14 -10.26 -0.96
CA ILE A 62 -3.02 -10.77 -2.02
C ILE A 62 -2.19 -10.92 -3.28
N VAL A 63 -1.90 -12.15 -3.67
CA VAL A 63 -1.02 -12.51 -4.79
C VAL A 63 -1.81 -13.02 -5.99
N GLY A 64 -1.33 -12.70 -7.19
CA GLY A 64 -1.87 -13.19 -8.46
C GLY A 64 -1.10 -14.42 -8.95
N ARG A 65 -1.54 -14.99 -10.09
CA ARG A 65 -0.84 -16.12 -10.73
C ARG A 65 0.61 -15.74 -11.06
N GLY A 66 1.56 -16.60 -10.68
CA GLY A 66 2.98 -16.46 -11.05
C GLY A 66 3.82 -15.57 -10.12
N LYS A 67 3.30 -15.14 -8.97
CA LYS A 67 4.02 -14.24 -8.06
C LYS A 67 4.84 -14.93 -6.97
N ARG A 68 5.29 -16.17 -7.22
CA ARG A 68 6.15 -16.94 -6.32
C ARG A 68 7.44 -16.21 -5.94
N SER A 69 7.93 -15.30 -6.78
CA SER A 69 9.10 -14.48 -6.45
C SER A 69 8.88 -13.57 -5.22
N ILE A 70 7.65 -13.09 -4.99
CA ILE A 70 7.34 -12.31 -3.79
C ILE A 70 7.41 -13.23 -2.57
N GLU A 71 6.73 -14.38 -2.61
CA GLU A 71 6.76 -15.37 -1.52
C GLU A 71 8.20 -15.81 -1.16
N ASN A 72 9.00 -16.12 -2.18
CA ASN A 72 10.40 -16.51 -2.00
C ASN A 72 11.24 -15.38 -1.39
N HIS A 73 10.97 -14.12 -1.74
CA HIS A 73 11.69 -12.97 -1.17
C HIS A 73 11.48 -12.85 0.34
N PHE A 74 10.27 -13.18 0.82
CA PHE A 74 9.94 -13.21 2.25
C PHE A 74 10.30 -14.54 2.94
N SER A 75 11.04 -15.43 2.28
CA SER A 75 11.53 -16.67 2.89
C SER A 75 12.88 -16.42 3.59
N VAL A 76 13.00 -16.86 4.83
CA VAL A 76 14.22 -16.71 5.63
C VAL A 76 15.26 -17.77 5.23
N ASP A 77 16.48 -17.33 4.95
CA ASP A 77 17.63 -18.19 4.62
C ASP A 77 18.84 -17.81 5.49
N GLU A 78 18.89 -18.36 6.71
CA GLU A 78 20.02 -18.17 7.64
C GLU A 78 21.34 -18.69 7.06
N GLY A 79 21.30 -19.70 6.18
CA GLY A 79 22.48 -20.24 5.51
C GLY A 79 23.12 -19.23 4.58
N PHE A 80 22.32 -18.44 3.86
CA PHE A 80 22.83 -17.37 3.01
C PHE A 80 23.43 -16.21 3.81
N VAL A 81 22.85 -15.88 4.97
CA VAL A 81 23.45 -14.90 5.91
C VAL A 81 24.84 -15.36 6.35
N GLU A 82 24.98 -16.61 6.77
CA GLU A 82 26.26 -17.15 7.20
C GLU A 82 27.28 -17.23 6.05
N TYR A 83 26.82 -17.62 4.84
CA TYR A 83 27.64 -17.57 3.64
C TYR A 83 28.20 -16.17 3.36
N LEU A 84 27.40 -15.11 3.53
CA LEU A 84 27.86 -13.73 3.37
C LEU A 84 28.91 -13.35 4.42
N ARG A 85 28.75 -13.77 5.69
CA ARG A 85 29.74 -13.54 6.75
C ARG A 85 31.07 -14.22 6.44
N LEU A 86 31.05 -15.49 6.03
CA LEU A 86 32.24 -16.25 5.64
C LEU A 86 32.97 -15.62 4.44
N ARG A 87 32.26 -14.87 3.60
CA ARG A 87 32.83 -14.10 2.48
C ARG A 87 33.21 -12.66 2.87
N ASN A 88 33.26 -12.33 4.16
CA ASN A 88 33.56 -10.99 4.69
C ASN A 88 32.60 -9.89 4.19
N LYS A 89 31.35 -10.24 3.81
CA LYS A 89 30.32 -9.30 3.38
C LYS A 89 29.39 -8.92 4.54
N MET A 90 29.98 -8.45 5.64
CA MET A 90 29.29 -8.23 6.92
C MET A 90 28.09 -7.30 6.81
N ASP A 91 28.23 -6.17 6.11
CA ASP A 91 27.14 -5.22 5.90
C ASP A 91 25.90 -5.84 5.25
N LEU A 92 26.11 -6.71 4.24
CA LEU A 92 25.01 -7.35 3.51
C LEU A 92 24.37 -8.46 4.36
N ALA A 93 25.19 -9.16 5.15
CA ALA A 93 24.69 -10.16 6.09
C ALA A 93 23.79 -9.51 7.16
N GLU A 94 24.18 -8.35 7.70
CA GLU A 94 23.40 -7.66 8.71
C GLU A 94 22.11 -7.05 8.13
N GLU A 95 22.19 -6.45 6.94
CA GLU A 95 21.00 -5.95 6.24
C GLU A 95 19.96 -7.07 6.01
N LEU A 96 20.43 -8.24 5.57
CA LEU A 96 19.55 -9.38 5.32
C LEU A 96 18.99 -9.96 6.63
N LYS A 97 19.82 -10.04 7.67
CA LYS A 97 19.40 -10.49 9.01
C LYS A 97 18.35 -9.58 9.63
N GLU A 98 18.48 -8.25 9.46
CA GLU A 98 17.48 -7.30 9.93
C GLU A 98 16.13 -7.58 9.26
N PHE A 99 16.12 -7.71 7.93
CA PHE A 99 14.91 -8.06 7.18
C PHE A 99 14.31 -9.40 7.63
N TYR A 100 15.12 -10.45 7.76
CA TYR A 100 14.66 -11.76 8.24
C TYR A 100 14.12 -11.74 9.67
N SER A 101 14.68 -10.88 10.53
CA SER A 101 14.16 -10.68 11.89
C SER A 101 12.75 -10.07 11.86
N MET A 102 12.49 -9.11 10.97
CA MET A 102 11.15 -8.53 10.78
C MET A 102 10.16 -9.56 10.24
N VAL A 103 10.58 -10.36 9.26
CA VAL A 103 9.77 -11.44 8.69
C VAL A 103 9.42 -12.47 9.76
N SER A 104 10.40 -12.93 10.53
CA SER A 104 10.22 -13.94 11.59
C SER A 104 9.34 -13.42 12.74
N ALA A 105 9.37 -12.12 13.00
CA ALA A 105 8.49 -11.47 13.99
C ALA A 105 7.06 -11.21 13.47
N SER A 106 6.75 -11.57 12.23
CA SER A 106 5.48 -11.29 11.57
C SER A 106 4.70 -12.56 11.24
N ARG A 107 3.38 -12.48 11.28
CA ARG A 107 2.48 -13.48 10.67
C ARG A 107 2.16 -13.03 9.26
N ILE A 108 2.71 -13.74 8.28
CA ILE A 108 2.49 -13.46 6.86
C ILE A 108 1.56 -14.53 6.28
N THR A 109 0.42 -14.11 5.75
CA THR A 109 -0.56 -14.96 5.08
C THR A 109 -0.63 -14.59 3.60
N TRP A 110 -0.56 -15.61 2.74
CA TRP A 110 -0.66 -15.46 1.29
C TRP A 110 -2.06 -15.86 0.83
N ILE A 111 -2.74 -14.96 0.13
CA ILE A 111 -4.10 -15.17 -0.36
C ILE A 111 -4.09 -15.04 -1.88
N ASN A 112 -4.60 -16.06 -2.57
CA ASN A 112 -4.60 -16.09 -4.01
C ASN A 112 -5.80 -15.35 -4.61
N GLN A 113 -5.52 -14.34 -5.43
CA GLN A 113 -6.51 -13.77 -6.34
C GLN A 113 -6.44 -14.52 -7.69
N HIS A 114 -7.32 -15.51 -7.87
CA HIS A 114 -7.28 -16.39 -9.04
C HIS A 114 -7.51 -15.67 -10.37
N LYS A 115 -8.32 -14.61 -10.37
CA LYS A 115 -8.62 -13.77 -11.54
C LYS A 115 -8.38 -12.30 -11.19
N PRO A 116 -7.73 -11.50 -12.05
CA PRO A 116 -7.46 -10.09 -11.80
C PRO A 116 -8.72 -9.23 -11.99
N LEU A 117 -9.70 -9.39 -11.10
CA LEU A 117 -11.00 -8.70 -11.17
C LEU A 117 -10.99 -7.34 -10.43
N GLY A 118 -9.86 -6.63 -10.44
CA GLY A 118 -9.74 -5.31 -9.81
C GLY A 118 -9.20 -5.31 -8.38
N PHE A 119 -8.93 -4.10 -7.87
CA PHE A 119 -8.35 -3.86 -6.56
C PHE A 119 -9.33 -4.18 -5.42
N GLY A 120 -10.60 -3.83 -5.58
CA GLY A 120 -11.66 -4.17 -4.61
C GLY A 120 -11.83 -5.67 -4.46
N HIS A 121 -11.85 -6.42 -5.58
CA HIS A 121 -11.89 -7.89 -5.52
C HIS A 121 -10.67 -8.47 -4.79
N ALA A 122 -9.48 -7.88 -4.93
CA ALA A 122 -8.28 -8.33 -4.22
C ALA A 122 -8.44 -8.16 -2.71
N VAL A 123 -8.93 -7.01 -2.25
CA VAL A 123 -9.24 -6.77 -0.84
C VAL A 123 -10.28 -7.76 -0.33
N LEU A 124 -11.35 -8.01 -1.09
CA LEU A 124 -12.42 -8.95 -0.72
C LEU A 124 -11.90 -10.37 -0.44
N GLN A 125 -10.80 -10.82 -1.07
CA GLN A 125 -10.24 -12.15 -0.81
C GLN A 125 -9.77 -12.32 0.65
N ALA A 126 -9.49 -11.23 1.35
CA ALA A 126 -9.04 -11.27 2.74
C ALA A 126 -10.19 -11.41 3.75
N GLU A 127 -11.47 -11.27 3.34
CA GLU A 127 -12.61 -11.27 4.28
C GLU A 127 -12.58 -12.44 5.28
N SER A 128 -12.35 -13.66 4.78
CA SER A 128 -12.38 -14.88 5.61
C SER A 128 -11.32 -14.94 6.73
N VAL A 129 -10.29 -14.09 6.68
CA VAL A 129 -9.18 -14.06 7.64
C VAL A 129 -9.13 -12.78 8.49
N ILE A 130 -10.06 -11.86 8.24
CA ILE A 130 -10.30 -10.70 9.09
C ILE A 130 -11.41 -11.06 10.10
N GLY A 131 -11.16 -10.85 11.38
CA GLY A 131 -12.13 -11.04 12.44
C GLY A 131 -12.95 -9.78 12.71
N LEU A 132 -14.07 -9.95 13.40
CA LEU A 132 -14.91 -8.85 13.83
C LEU A 132 -14.15 -7.90 14.77
N GLY A 133 -14.19 -6.59 14.51
CA GLY A 133 -13.52 -5.56 15.31
C GLY A 133 -12.01 -5.45 15.09
N ASP A 134 -11.46 -6.14 14.09
CA ASP A 134 -10.11 -5.88 13.61
C ASP A 134 -10.05 -4.59 12.81
N VAL A 135 -8.93 -3.88 12.89
CA VAL A 135 -8.69 -2.70 12.05
C VAL A 135 -7.85 -3.06 10.87
N ILE A 136 -8.39 -2.74 9.69
CA ILE A 136 -7.86 -3.19 8.42
C ILE A 136 -7.16 -2.01 7.76
N LEU A 137 -5.84 -2.09 7.63
CA LEU A 137 -5.10 -1.22 6.72
C LEU A 137 -5.02 -1.90 5.36
N VAL A 138 -5.57 -1.28 4.32
CA VAL A 138 -5.31 -1.65 2.93
C VAL A 138 -4.23 -0.72 2.39
N HIS A 139 -3.10 -1.28 1.98
CA HIS A 139 -1.96 -0.54 1.44
C HIS A 139 -1.56 -1.12 0.09
N ALA A 140 -1.59 -0.30 -0.97
CA ALA A 140 -1.11 -0.75 -2.28
C ALA A 140 0.38 -1.14 -2.24
N GLY A 141 0.75 -2.24 -2.89
CA GLY A 141 2.14 -2.71 -2.90
C GLY A 141 3.07 -2.01 -3.90
N ASP A 142 2.62 -0.95 -4.58
CA ASP A 142 3.35 -0.26 -5.65
C ASP A 142 3.45 1.27 -5.47
N THR A 143 2.99 1.78 -4.32
CA THR A 143 3.04 3.20 -3.97
C THR A 143 3.48 3.36 -2.51
N LEU A 144 4.22 4.44 -2.22
CA LEU A 144 4.61 4.88 -0.87
C LEU A 144 4.50 6.41 -0.78
N LEU A 145 4.22 6.92 0.42
CA LEU A 145 4.23 8.34 0.77
C LEU A 145 5.36 8.64 1.75
N LEU A 146 6.43 9.25 1.28
CA LEU A 146 7.62 9.50 2.07
C LEU A 146 7.73 10.92 2.53
N ASN A 147 7.94 11.11 3.83
CA ASN A 147 8.38 12.39 4.36
C ASN A 147 9.80 12.73 3.89
N LYS A 148 10.28 13.92 4.27
CA LYS A 148 11.65 14.40 3.98
C LYS A 148 12.79 13.49 4.44
N HIS A 149 12.53 12.55 5.35
CA HIS A 149 13.50 11.57 5.85
C HIS A 149 13.39 10.21 5.14
N GLY A 150 12.56 10.09 4.10
CA GLY A 150 12.40 8.85 3.37
C GLY A 150 11.56 7.80 4.11
N ARG A 151 10.68 8.22 5.02
CA ARG A 151 9.85 7.33 5.85
C ARG A 151 8.37 7.62 5.68
N GLU A 152 7.57 6.57 5.70
CA GLU A 152 6.12 6.56 5.64
C GLU A 152 5.50 6.15 6.99
N TYR A 153 6.18 5.31 7.79
CA TYR A 153 5.63 4.81 9.05
C TYR A 153 5.06 5.89 10.00
N PRO A 154 5.60 7.14 10.09
CA PRO A 154 5.01 8.18 10.91
C PRO A 154 3.61 8.62 10.43
N LEU A 155 3.38 8.61 9.11
CA LEU A 155 2.06 8.86 8.53
C LEU A 155 1.10 7.72 8.91
N ILE A 156 1.53 6.47 8.78
CA ILE A 156 0.69 5.31 9.12
C ILE A 156 0.30 5.32 10.60
N GLN A 157 1.23 5.66 11.50
CA GLN A 157 0.95 5.81 12.93
C GLN A 157 -0.08 6.91 13.19
N ALA A 158 0.09 8.09 12.58
CA ALA A 158 -0.87 9.18 12.71
C ALA A 158 -2.28 8.80 12.18
N LEU A 159 -2.36 8.01 11.11
CA LEU A 159 -3.64 7.52 10.59
C LEU A 159 -4.33 6.56 11.58
N LEU A 160 -3.57 5.66 12.20
CA LEU A 160 -4.11 4.75 13.21
C LEU A 160 -4.61 5.50 14.45
N GLU A 161 -3.89 6.53 14.91
CA GLU A 161 -4.34 7.39 16.01
C GLU A 161 -5.65 8.12 15.69
N VAL A 162 -5.76 8.66 14.46
CA VAL A 162 -7.00 9.29 13.98
C VAL A 162 -8.14 8.28 13.94
N TYR A 163 -7.87 7.09 13.42
CA TYR A 163 -8.87 6.02 13.31
C TYR A 163 -9.34 5.56 14.70
N GLU A 164 -8.43 5.37 15.65
CA GLU A 164 -8.77 4.96 17.02
C GLU A 164 -9.63 6.02 17.75
N LYS A 165 -9.34 7.30 17.50
CA LYS A 165 -10.07 8.42 18.12
C LYS A 165 -11.46 8.64 17.51
N LEU A 166 -11.58 8.61 16.19
CA LEU A 166 -12.80 9.00 15.48
C LEU A 166 -13.67 7.79 15.08
N LYS A 167 -13.08 6.60 14.99
CA LYS A 167 -13.74 5.33 14.59
C LYS A 167 -14.66 5.46 13.37
N PRO A 168 -14.19 6.04 12.24
CA PRO A 168 -14.99 6.08 11.03
C PRO A 168 -15.10 4.67 10.42
N ASP A 169 -16.08 4.46 9.56
CA ASP A 169 -16.19 3.23 8.78
C ASP A 169 -15.04 3.11 7.76
N ALA A 170 -14.60 4.25 7.23
CA ALA A 170 -13.44 4.35 6.35
C ALA A 170 -12.64 5.63 6.61
N LEU A 171 -11.31 5.51 6.61
CA LEU A 171 -10.37 6.63 6.60
C LEU A 171 -9.44 6.51 5.38
N LEU A 172 -9.52 7.48 4.48
CA LEU A 172 -8.75 7.52 3.24
C LEU A 172 -7.53 8.42 3.39
N VAL A 173 -6.39 7.99 2.87
CA VAL A 173 -5.26 8.89 2.66
C VAL A 173 -5.43 9.60 1.33
N VAL A 174 -5.44 10.93 1.34
CA VAL A 174 -5.65 11.74 0.13
C VAL A 174 -4.59 12.83 -0.01
N LYS A 175 -4.32 13.24 -1.24
CA LYS A 175 -3.36 14.31 -1.56
C LYS A 175 -3.84 15.15 -2.73
N LYS A 176 -3.55 16.45 -2.72
CA LYS A 176 -3.75 17.31 -3.90
C LYS A 176 -2.78 16.90 -5.01
N VAL A 177 -3.28 16.80 -6.24
CA VAL A 177 -2.49 16.42 -7.41
C VAL A 177 -2.81 17.33 -8.61
N PRO A 178 -1.83 17.60 -9.49
CA PRO A 178 -2.06 18.41 -10.69
C PRO A 178 -2.92 17.69 -11.73
N ASN A 179 -2.82 16.36 -11.83
CA ASN A 179 -3.61 15.55 -12.76
C ASN A 179 -4.38 14.45 -12.02
N PRO A 180 -5.64 14.71 -11.62
CA PRO A 180 -6.45 13.78 -10.82
C PRO A 180 -7.09 12.63 -11.63
N ARG A 181 -7.17 12.73 -12.96
CA ARG A 181 -7.95 11.80 -13.83
C ARG A 181 -7.50 10.34 -13.78
N ILE A 182 -6.28 10.08 -13.31
CA ILE A 182 -5.68 8.73 -13.27
C ILE A 182 -5.87 8.04 -11.90
N TYR A 183 -6.58 8.67 -10.97
CA TYR A 183 -6.80 8.21 -9.59
C TYR A 183 -8.29 8.13 -9.26
N GLY A 184 -8.62 7.55 -8.10
CA GLY A 184 -9.87 7.85 -7.40
C GLY A 184 -9.85 9.30 -6.91
N VAL A 185 -10.80 10.11 -7.38
CA VAL A 185 -10.89 11.55 -7.09
C VAL A 185 -11.94 11.78 -6.02
N VAL A 186 -11.56 12.52 -4.98
CA VAL A 186 -12.34 12.69 -3.76
C VAL A 186 -12.88 14.12 -3.67
N LEU A 187 -14.17 14.29 -3.46
CA LEU A 187 -14.76 15.57 -3.07
C LEU A 187 -14.87 15.63 -1.54
N LEU A 188 -14.20 16.60 -0.94
CA LEU A 188 -14.25 16.85 0.50
C LEU A 188 -15.39 17.84 0.82
N GLU A 189 -16.01 17.67 1.98
CA GLU A 189 -17.06 18.57 2.48
C GLU A 189 -16.58 19.35 3.70
N GLU A 190 -16.87 18.85 4.91
CA GLU A 190 -16.58 19.53 6.16
C GLU A 190 -15.22 19.12 6.73
N LYS A 191 -14.51 20.08 7.32
CA LYS A 191 -13.29 19.81 8.08
C LYS A 191 -13.67 19.43 9.50
N VAL A 192 -13.35 18.21 9.91
CA VAL A 192 -13.70 17.65 11.23
C VAL A 192 -12.50 17.56 12.19
N GLY A 193 -11.30 17.93 11.73
CA GLY A 193 -10.10 17.95 12.55
C GLY A 193 -8.88 18.52 11.83
N CYS A 194 -7.70 18.41 12.45
CA CYS A 194 -6.45 18.82 11.80
C CYS A 194 -6.16 17.89 10.62
N ASN A 195 -6.24 18.43 9.39
CA ASN A 195 -6.11 17.70 8.12
C ASN A 195 -7.13 16.57 7.90
N ILE A 196 -8.22 16.53 8.67
CA ILE A 196 -9.25 15.49 8.55
C ILE A 196 -10.53 16.13 8.02
N TYR A 197 -11.11 15.51 7.01
CA TYR A 197 -12.28 15.99 6.31
C TYR A 197 -13.30 14.86 6.14
N ARG A 198 -14.59 15.18 6.14
CA ARG A 198 -15.62 14.28 5.66
C ARG A 198 -15.53 14.14 4.14
N VAL A 199 -15.69 12.92 3.65
CA VAL A 199 -15.76 12.65 2.21
C VAL A 199 -17.21 12.69 1.77
N LYS A 200 -17.50 13.52 0.76
CA LYS A 200 -18.83 13.64 0.17
C LYS A 200 -19.04 12.69 -1.00
N GLU A 201 -18.00 12.50 -1.80
CA GLU A 201 -18.07 11.72 -3.03
C GLU A 201 -16.67 11.23 -3.38
N ILE A 202 -16.58 10.03 -3.95
CA ILE A 202 -15.36 9.51 -4.55
C ILE A 202 -15.67 8.83 -5.88
N VAL A 203 -14.89 9.13 -6.91
CA VAL A 203 -15.11 8.60 -8.26
C VAL A 203 -13.80 8.03 -8.83
N GLU A 204 -13.84 6.80 -9.35
CA GLU A 204 -12.68 6.14 -9.92
C GLU A 204 -12.36 6.70 -11.32
N LYS A 205 -11.16 7.27 -11.48
CA LYS A 205 -10.60 7.74 -12.76
C LYS A 205 -11.61 8.53 -13.62
N PRO A 206 -12.20 9.62 -13.09
CA PRO A 206 -13.25 10.35 -13.77
C PRO A 206 -12.73 11.06 -15.02
N GLU A 207 -13.53 11.04 -16.10
CA GLU A 207 -13.25 11.83 -17.30
C GLU A 207 -13.25 13.34 -17.00
N LYS A 208 -14.18 13.78 -16.15
CA LYS A 208 -14.26 15.14 -15.60
C LYS A 208 -14.05 15.08 -14.09
N PRO A 209 -12.85 15.45 -13.58
CA PRO A 209 -12.56 15.41 -12.16
C PRO A 209 -13.50 16.30 -11.33
N ILE A 210 -14.04 15.75 -10.25
CA ILE A 210 -14.88 16.47 -9.28
C ILE A 210 -14.06 17.36 -8.33
N SER A 211 -12.74 17.14 -8.25
CA SER A 211 -11.78 17.94 -7.49
C SER A 211 -10.36 17.69 -8.00
N ASN A 212 -9.35 18.30 -7.36
CA ASN A 212 -7.93 18.00 -7.55
C ASN A 212 -7.35 17.10 -6.43
N ILE A 213 -8.19 16.45 -5.63
CA ILE A 213 -7.79 15.63 -4.49
C ILE A 213 -7.90 14.17 -4.91
N ALA A 214 -6.78 13.46 -4.87
CA ALA A 214 -6.71 12.06 -5.24
C ALA A 214 -6.52 11.16 -4.01
N SER A 215 -7.13 9.98 -4.04
CA SER A 215 -6.85 8.89 -3.11
C SER A 215 -5.46 8.30 -3.40
N MET A 216 -4.69 8.07 -2.34
CA MET A 216 -3.31 7.56 -2.42
C MET A 216 -3.23 6.03 -2.28
N ALA A 217 -4.36 5.33 -2.40
CA ALA A 217 -4.44 3.88 -2.27
C ALA A 217 -3.97 3.30 -0.91
N ILE A 218 -4.15 4.11 0.14
CA ILE A 218 -3.93 3.73 1.55
C ILE A 218 -5.24 4.04 2.29
N TYR A 219 -5.78 3.02 2.95
CA TYR A 219 -7.11 3.08 3.56
C TYR A 219 -7.10 2.35 4.90
N VAL A 220 -7.84 2.89 5.86
CA VAL A 220 -8.16 2.18 7.11
C VAL A 220 -9.67 1.92 7.14
N PHE A 221 -10.07 0.67 7.35
CA PHE A 221 -11.46 0.24 7.34
C PHE A 221 -11.82 -0.57 8.59
N ASN A 222 -13.11 -0.59 8.90
CA ASN A 222 -13.74 -1.70 9.62
C ASN A 222 -14.24 -2.77 8.61
N GLU A 223 -14.83 -3.84 9.12
CA GLU A 223 -15.31 -4.98 8.33
C GLU A 223 -16.45 -4.65 7.34
N ILE A 224 -17.18 -3.54 7.51
CA ILE A 224 -18.33 -3.17 6.66
C ILE A 224 -17.90 -3.04 5.19
N ILE A 225 -16.63 -2.69 4.93
CA ILE A 225 -16.11 -2.60 3.57
C ILE A 225 -16.27 -3.90 2.78
N PHE A 226 -16.25 -5.08 3.42
CA PHE A 226 -16.44 -6.36 2.73
C PHE A 226 -17.87 -6.54 2.24
N GLU A 227 -18.87 -6.08 3.00
CA GLU A 227 -20.25 -6.08 2.56
C GLU A 227 -20.44 -5.15 1.34
N MET A 228 -19.85 -3.96 1.39
CA MET A 228 -19.88 -3.02 0.27
C MET A 228 -19.24 -3.63 -0.98
N LEU A 229 -18.07 -4.27 -0.83
CA LEU A 229 -17.36 -4.92 -1.93
C LEU A 229 -18.17 -6.05 -2.59
N LYS A 230 -18.93 -6.84 -1.82
CA LYS A 230 -19.79 -7.90 -2.36
C LYS A 230 -20.93 -7.36 -3.23
N ARG A 231 -21.41 -6.16 -2.90
CA ARG A 231 -22.55 -5.50 -3.56
C ARG A 231 -22.09 -4.59 -4.70
N THR A 232 -20.80 -4.29 -4.76
CA THR A 232 -20.22 -3.42 -5.79
C THR A 232 -20.25 -4.12 -7.16
N PRO A 233 -20.92 -3.54 -8.17
CA PRO A 233 -20.94 -4.10 -9.51
C PRO A 233 -19.56 -3.97 -10.18
N GLN A 234 -19.32 -4.78 -11.20
CA GLN A 234 -18.13 -4.61 -12.02
C GLN A 234 -18.21 -3.32 -12.83
N SER A 235 -17.10 -2.59 -12.87
CA SER A 235 -16.93 -1.41 -13.71
C SER A 235 -17.00 -1.77 -15.20
N LYS A 236 -16.98 -0.75 -16.08
CA LYS A 236 -16.91 -0.94 -17.55
C LYS A 236 -15.71 -1.80 -18.00
N LYS A 237 -14.68 -1.93 -17.16
CA LYS A 237 -13.48 -2.75 -17.41
C LYS A 237 -13.60 -4.18 -16.90
N GLY A 238 -14.73 -4.56 -16.29
CA GLY A 238 -14.92 -5.86 -15.64
C GLY A 238 -14.23 -5.97 -14.28
N GLU A 239 -13.85 -4.85 -13.67
CA GLU A 239 -13.13 -4.81 -12.39
C GLU A 239 -14.06 -4.36 -11.26
N ILE A 240 -13.96 -5.01 -10.10
CA ILE A 240 -14.57 -4.54 -8.83
C ILE A 240 -13.60 -3.53 -8.22
N GLU A 241 -13.99 -2.26 -8.23
CA GLU A 241 -13.16 -1.16 -7.76
C GLU A 241 -13.45 -0.86 -6.28
N LEU A 242 -12.39 -0.66 -5.49
CA LEU A 242 -12.56 -0.29 -4.08
C LEU A 242 -13.18 1.11 -3.94
N THR A 243 -12.90 2.01 -4.89
CA THR A 243 -13.50 3.33 -4.96
C THR A 243 -15.03 3.28 -5.03
N ASP A 244 -15.57 2.38 -5.86
CA ASP A 244 -17.02 2.22 -6.02
C ASP A 244 -17.66 1.66 -4.73
N ALA A 245 -16.97 0.75 -4.03
CA ALA A 245 -17.40 0.25 -2.72
C ALA A 245 -17.39 1.33 -1.63
N ILE A 246 -16.41 2.22 -1.63
CA ILE A 246 -16.36 3.37 -0.71
C ILE A 246 -17.50 4.35 -1.05
N GLN A 247 -17.79 4.56 -2.33
CA GLN A 247 -18.92 5.41 -2.74
C GLN A 247 -20.25 4.82 -2.27
N LEU A 248 -20.45 3.51 -2.37
CA LEU A 248 -21.62 2.83 -1.83
C LEU A 248 -21.73 3.00 -0.30
N LEU A 249 -20.60 2.93 0.42
CA LEU A 249 -20.56 3.17 1.86
C LEU A 249 -21.02 4.59 2.22
N ILE A 250 -20.64 5.60 1.42
CA ILE A 250 -21.07 6.99 1.62
C ILE A 250 -22.59 7.12 1.41
N GLU A 251 -23.13 6.49 0.38
CA GLU A 251 -24.56 6.52 0.05
C GLU A 251 -25.43 5.84 1.13
N GLU A 252 -24.87 4.85 1.84
CA GLU A 252 -25.53 4.14 2.95
C GLU A 252 -25.34 4.80 4.31
N ILE A 253 -24.97 6.08 4.34
CA ILE A 253 -24.82 6.89 5.56
C ILE A 253 -23.60 6.44 6.41
N GLY A 254 -22.65 5.72 5.80
CA GLY A 254 -21.36 5.40 6.44
C GLY A 254 -20.54 6.66 6.72
N THR A 255 -19.76 6.63 7.79
CA THR A 255 -18.84 7.71 8.14
C THR A 255 -17.52 7.51 7.41
N VAL A 256 -17.35 8.22 6.29
CA VAL A 256 -16.11 8.21 5.50
C VAL A 256 -15.34 9.50 5.70
N LEU A 257 -14.12 9.36 6.20
CA LEU A 257 -13.19 10.47 6.45
C LEU A 257 -11.98 10.38 5.52
N ALA A 258 -11.34 11.51 5.29
CA ALA A 258 -10.10 11.62 4.56
C ALA A 258 -9.06 12.38 5.38
N TYR A 259 -7.84 11.83 5.44
CA TYR A 259 -6.64 12.50 5.92
C TYR A 259 -5.92 13.14 4.74
N LEU A 260 -5.94 14.48 4.68
CA LEU A 260 -5.27 15.25 3.63
C LEU A 260 -3.79 15.40 3.97
N VAL A 261 -2.94 14.65 3.25
CA VAL A 261 -1.49 14.64 3.47
C VAL A 261 -0.86 15.95 2.99
N SER A 262 0.09 16.46 3.78
CA SER A 262 0.86 17.67 3.44
C SER A 262 1.76 17.48 2.20
N ASP A 263 2.26 18.59 1.67
CA ASP A 263 3.20 18.58 0.55
C ASP A 263 4.61 18.12 0.90
N GLU A 264 4.90 17.98 2.20
CA GLU A 264 6.15 17.39 2.68
C GLU A 264 6.25 15.88 2.41
N TYR A 265 5.12 15.22 2.18
CA TYR A 265 5.11 13.82 1.74
C TYR A 265 5.15 13.73 0.22
N MET A 266 6.21 13.10 -0.26
CA MET A 266 6.44 12.76 -1.65
C MET A 266 5.84 11.39 -1.95
N ARG A 267 5.05 11.31 -3.02
CA ARG A 267 4.57 10.05 -3.55
C ARG A 267 5.66 9.38 -4.38
N ILE A 268 5.98 8.15 -4.03
CA ILE A 268 6.79 7.23 -4.84
C ILE A 268 5.84 6.21 -5.44
N ASP A 269 5.85 6.06 -6.76
CA ASP A 269 4.96 5.18 -7.53
C ASP A 269 5.78 4.44 -8.58
N ILE A 270 5.61 3.12 -8.66
CA ILE A 270 6.34 2.27 -9.61
C ILE A 270 5.43 1.65 -10.67
N GLY A 271 4.23 2.19 -10.85
CA GLY A 271 3.17 1.64 -11.68
C GLY A 271 3.30 1.94 -13.18
N THR A 272 4.18 2.86 -13.59
CA THR A 272 4.49 3.19 -14.99
C THR A 272 5.99 3.48 -15.19
N PRO A 273 6.54 3.37 -16.41
CA PRO A 273 7.96 3.60 -16.64
C PRO A 273 8.41 5.02 -16.23
N ARG A 274 7.57 6.03 -16.49
CA ARG A 274 7.86 7.41 -16.11
C ARG A 274 7.87 7.57 -14.59
N ASN A 275 6.84 7.05 -13.90
CA ASN A 275 6.78 7.13 -12.44
C ASN A 275 7.94 6.38 -11.79
N TYR A 276 8.29 5.19 -12.32
CA TYR A 276 9.40 4.40 -11.81
C TYR A 276 10.74 5.14 -11.97
N TRP A 277 10.97 5.82 -13.09
CA TRP A 277 12.14 6.69 -13.24
C TRP A 277 12.19 7.82 -12.21
N GLU A 278 11.07 8.51 -11.98
CA GLU A 278 10.98 9.55 -10.94
C GLU A 278 11.20 8.96 -9.53
N ALA A 279 10.65 7.78 -9.26
CA ALA A 279 10.85 7.04 -8.03
C ALA A 279 12.33 6.71 -7.79
N LEU A 280 13.05 6.25 -8.81
CA LEU A 280 14.49 5.98 -8.70
C LEU A 280 15.28 7.24 -8.38
N LYS A 281 15.02 8.36 -9.06
CA LYS A 281 15.69 9.64 -8.77
C LYS A 281 15.42 10.11 -7.34
N ALA A 282 14.15 10.09 -6.92
CA ALA A 282 13.73 10.53 -5.60
C ALA A 282 14.36 9.66 -4.50
N THR A 283 14.24 8.33 -4.63
CA THR A 283 14.76 7.40 -3.63
C THR A 283 16.28 7.42 -3.56
N TYR A 284 16.98 7.63 -4.68
CA TYR A 284 18.43 7.80 -4.70
C TYR A 284 18.85 9.08 -3.96
N SER A 285 18.19 10.20 -4.23
CA SER A 285 18.45 11.46 -3.53
C SER A 285 18.24 11.32 -2.02
N ILE A 286 17.15 10.67 -1.61
CA ILE A 286 16.87 10.40 -0.18
C ILE A 286 17.95 9.51 0.44
N ALA A 287 18.45 8.51 -0.29
CA ALA A 287 19.46 7.59 0.23
C ALA A 287 20.83 8.26 0.44
N LEU A 288 21.17 9.28 -0.36
CA LEU A 288 22.38 10.07 -0.20
C LEU A 288 22.35 10.98 1.04
N GLY A 289 21.16 11.42 1.45
CA GLY A 289 20.96 12.45 2.49
C GLY A 289 20.98 13.86 1.91
#